data_AF-A0A535IBD8-F1
#
_entry.id   AF-A0A535IBD8-F1
#
_cell.length_a   1.000
_cell.length_b   1.000
_cell.length_c   1.000
_cell.angle_alpha   90.00
_cell.angle_beta   90.00
_cell.angle_gamma   90.00
#
_symmetry.space_group_name_H-M   'P 1'
#
loop_
_entity.id
_entity.type
_entity.pdbx_description
1 polymer ?
#
loop_
_entity_poly.entity_id
_entity_poly.type
_entity_poly.pdbx_seq_one_letter_code
_entity_poly.pdbx_strand_id
1 'polypeptide(L)'
;MPRFRGGIVLLVVALAAACGGAGATAVSTRPSPTPTIAAAVVPLPASPTPPSTPPCASANGLPDRGCTPGATNSDVTQATISITICVTGYAAQIRPAATYMNSLKIDQMRAYGYAAEAPGDFEEDHLIALELGGDPRDPKNLWPERLTGGSGALQKDRVENWAHDEICAGRMMLADGQRRMAENWVDLYNAMLGAIATPKPAIAPAVAASTAPTTSASATPSPAPALSLAIMASRYGFVSASTLAGASCNAQARLPSGSISSAQGLIPTKTADASGTVSWTYGTSSTTKPGTGTHTVTCMLGAITRSANAPFSVP
;
A
#
# COMPACT_ATOMS: atom_id res chain seq x y z
N MET A 1 47.61 25.83 -0.50
CA MET A 1 48.26 27.04 0.02
C MET A 1 47.56 27.45 1.31
N PRO A 2 48.30 27.97 2.31
CA PRO A 2 48.45 27.36 3.63
C PRO A 2 47.74 28.20 4.74
N ARG A 3 47.74 27.85 6.04
CA ARG A 3 48.90 28.02 6.94
C ARG A 3 48.65 27.53 8.38
N PHE A 4 49.81 27.26 9.01
CA PHE A 4 50.17 27.16 10.43
C PHE A 4 49.96 25.77 11.08
N ARG A 5 51.00 24.92 11.28
CA ARG A 5 52.27 25.05 12.06
C ARG A 5 51.99 25.64 13.45
N GLY A 6 52.30 25.04 14.58
CA GLY A 6 53.08 23.86 14.94
C GLY A 6 53.20 23.83 16.48
N GLY A 7 53.78 22.78 17.05
CA GLY A 7 54.08 22.74 18.49
C GLY A 7 54.29 21.33 19.04
N ILE A 8 55.50 20.82 18.84
CA ILE A 8 56.10 19.64 19.49
C ILE A 8 56.62 20.05 20.87
N VAL A 9 56.56 19.14 21.86
CA VAL A 9 57.60 18.82 22.90
C VAL A 9 57.02 17.62 23.71
N LEU A 10 57.42 16.34 23.52
CA LEU A 10 58.57 15.60 24.10
C LEU A 10 58.69 15.79 25.63
N LEU A 11 58.91 14.84 26.55
CA LEU A 11 59.59 13.55 26.55
C LEU A 11 59.41 12.93 27.96
N VAL A 12 59.15 11.61 28.05
CA VAL A 12 59.71 10.54 28.94
C VAL A 12 59.88 10.82 30.45
N VAL A 13 59.50 9.93 31.37
CA VAL A 13 60.39 8.90 31.98
C VAL A 13 59.54 7.82 32.68
N ALA A 14 59.86 6.55 32.36
CA ALA A 14 59.45 5.35 33.08
C ALA A 14 60.33 5.13 34.31
N LEU A 15 59.85 4.43 35.35
CA LEU A 15 60.68 3.51 36.14
C LEU A 15 59.80 2.54 36.93
N ALA A 16 59.98 1.25 36.69
CA ALA A 16 59.54 0.18 37.56
C ALA A 16 60.64 -0.11 38.59
N ALA A 17 60.27 -0.35 39.85
CA ALA A 17 61.12 -1.01 40.84
C ALA A 17 60.26 -1.71 41.90
N ALA A 18 60.50 -3.00 42.06
CA ALA A 18 59.97 -3.86 43.12
C ALA A 18 60.95 -3.96 44.29
N CYS A 19 60.44 -4.28 45.50
CA CYS A 19 60.96 -5.24 46.51
C CYS A 19 60.79 -4.80 47.99
N GLY A 20 60.53 -5.81 48.85
CA GLY A 20 60.68 -5.82 50.33
C GLY A 20 59.39 -5.47 51.10
N GLY A 21 58.76 -6.31 51.93
CA GLY A 21 59.28 -7.14 53.05
C GLY A 21 59.55 -6.22 54.26
N ALA A 22 59.05 -6.36 55.49
CA ALA A 22 58.39 -7.38 56.29
C ALA A 22 57.49 -6.66 57.34
N GLY A 23 56.41 -7.25 57.85
CA GLY A 23 56.43 -7.95 59.14
C GLY A 23 55.78 -7.14 60.28
N ALA A 24 54.58 -7.51 60.70
CA ALA A 24 54.06 -7.19 62.03
C ALA A 24 53.02 -8.24 62.46
N THR A 25 53.35 -8.90 63.56
CA THR A 25 52.61 -9.96 64.26
C THR A 25 51.28 -9.44 64.82
N ALA A 26 50.19 -10.17 64.59
CA ALA A 26 48.96 -10.02 65.34
C ALA A 26 48.40 -11.40 65.75
N VAL A 27 48.02 -11.43 67.02
CA VAL A 27 47.69 -12.56 67.88
C VAL A 27 46.52 -13.40 67.37
N SER A 28 46.70 -14.72 67.38
CA SER A 28 45.69 -15.74 67.10
C SER A 28 44.79 -15.96 68.32
N THR A 29 43.59 -15.36 68.33
CA THR A 29 42.47 -15.79 69.17
C THR A 29 41.49 -16.58 68.30
N ARG A 30 41.38 -17.88 68.58
CA ARG A 30 40.51 -18.83 67.89
C ARG A 30 39.08 -18.74 68.44
N PRO A 31 38.06 -18.34 67.66
CA PRO A 31 36.68 -18.62 68.01
C PRO A 31 36.35 -20.08 67.62
N SER A 32 35.63 -20.78 68.50
CA SER A 32 35.10 -22.12 68.26
C SER A 32 34.24 -22.18 66.97
N PRO A 33 34.31 -23.28 66.18
CA PRO A 33 33.45 -23.43 65.03
C PRO A 33 32.02 -23.76 65.48
N THR A 34 31.12 -22.80 65.36
CA THR A 34 29.69 -23.04 65.24
C THR A 34 29.45 -23.80 63.93
N PRO A 35 28.60 -24.84 63.88
CA PRO A 35 28.29 -25.50 62.62
C PRO A 35 27.45 -24.56 61.76
N THR A 36 28.09 -23.81 60.86
CA THR A 36 27.39 -23.16 59.75
C THR A 36 26.99 -24.26 58.79
N ILE A 37 25.72 -24.65 58.82
CA ILE A 37 25.11 -25.47 57.78
C ILE A 37 25.26 -24.65 56.49
N ALA A 38 26.15 -25.08 55.60
CA ALA A 38 26.22 -24.56 54.25
C ALA A 38 24.86 -24.85 53.61
N ALA A 39 24.03 -23.83 53.46
CA ALA A 39 22.88 -23.91 52.59
C ALA A 39 23.42 -24.13 51.17
N ALA A 40 23.38 -25.38 50.71
CA ALA A 40 23.62 -25.69 49.31
C ALA A 40 22.61 -24.88 48.49
N VAL A 41 23.11 -23.89 47.76
CA VAL A 41 22.31 -23.19 46.75
C VAL A 41 22.11 -24.20 45.64
N VAL A 42 21.03 -24.98 45.73
CA VAL A 42 20.61 -25.87 44.65
C VAL A 42 20.21 -24.93 43.50
N PRO A 43 20.93 -24.92 42.35
CA PRO A 43 20.46 -24.17 41.20
C PRO A 43 19.10 -24.76 40.82
N LEU A 44 18.06 -23.93 40.88
CA LEU A 44 16.73 -24.29 40.41
C LEU A 44 16.89 -24.74 38.95
N PRO A 45 16.35 -25.91 38.54
CA PRO A 45 16.39 -26.29 37.13
C PRO A 45 15.71 -25.18 36.34
N ALA A 46 16.47 -24.51 35.46
CA ALA A 46 15.90 -23.59 34.49
C ALA A 46 14.85 -24.39 33.71
N SER A 47 13.58 -24.05 33.89
CA SER A 47 12.52 -24.64 33.09
C SER A 47 12.84 -24.31 31.63
N PRO A 48 12.89 -25.29 30.71
CA PRO A 48 13.09 -24.98 29.30
C PRO A 48 11.94 -24.09 28.87
N THR A 49 12.24 -22.82 28.59
CA THR A 49 11.26 -21.95 27.94
C THR A 49 10.89 -22.63 26.64
N PRO A 50 9.61 -22.97 26.40
CA PRO A 50 9.22 -23.53 25.12
C PRO A 50 9.66 -22.54 24.03
N PRO A 51 10.17 -23.02 22.88
CA PRO A 51 10.53 -22.14 21.78
C PRO A 51 9.31 -21.27 21.46
N SER A 52 9.46 -19.97 21.64
CA SER A 52 8.42 -19.00 21.32
C SER A 52 8.12 -19.12 19.82
N THR A 53 6.94 -19.62 19.49
CA THR A 53 6.47 -19.68 18.10
C THR A 53 6.45 -18.26 17.55
N PRO A 54 6.99 -18.02 16.34
CA PRO A 54 6.92 -16.70 15.72
C PRO A 54 5.47 -16.22 15.61
N PRO A 55 5.19 -14.92 15.83
CA PRO A 55 3.84 -14.38 15.76
C PRO A 55 3.25 -14.40 14.34
N CYS A 56 4.08 -14.50 13.30
CA CYS A 56 3.68 -14.57 11.90
C CYS A 56 4.31 -15.81 11.23
N ALA A 57 3.64 -16.39 10.25
CA ALA A 57 4.17 -17.48 9.45
C ALA A 57 3.86 -17.30 7.96
N SER A 58 4.88 -17.40 7.11
CA SER A 58 4.66 -17.50 5.66
C SER A 58 4.37 -18.95 5.28
N ALA A 59 3.51 -19.13 4.27
CA ALA A 59 3.24 -20.43 3.67
C ALA A 59 3.10 -20.29 2.15
N ASN A 60 3.76 -21.16 1.39
CA ASN A 60 3.65 -21.25 -0.08
C ASN A 60 3.90 -19.92 -0.83
N GLY A 61 4.81 -19.08 -0.33
CA GLY A 61 5.10 -17.76 -0.92
C GLY A 61 4.09 -16.67 -0.56
N LEU A 62 3.18 -16.91 0.39
CA LEU A 62 2.24 -15.94 0.90
C LEU A 62 2.62 -15.49 2.32
N PRO A 63 2.38 -14.22 2.70
CA PRO A 63 2.51 -13.79 4.07
C PRO A 63 1.40 -14.35 4.97
N ASP A 64 1.58 -14.17 6.28
CA ASP A 64 0.50 -14.41 7.24
C ASP A 64 -0.58 -13.33 7.07
N ARG A 65 -1.83 -13.72 6.82
CA ARG A 65 -2.93 -12.75 6.59
C ARG A 65 -3.26 -11.91 7.82
N GLY A 66 -2.97 -12.39 9.04
CA GLY A 66 -3.14 -11.62 10.27
C GLY A 66 -2.08 -10.53 10.41
N CYS A 67 -0.86 -10.80 9.95
CA CYS A 67 0.25 -9.85 10.01
C CYS A 67 0.27 -8.88 8.81
N THR A 68 0.05 -9.38 7.60
CA THR A 68 0.10 -8.60 6.36
C THR A 68 -1.18 -8.85 5.54
N PRO A 69 -2.32 -8.24 5.91
CA PRO A 69 -3.60 -8.42 5.21
C PRO A 69 -3.70 -7.74 3.84
N GLY A 70 -2.75 -6.86 3.48
CA GLY A 70 -2.77 -6.08 2.23
C GLY A 70 -3.49 -4.75 2.37
N ALA A 71 -2.83 -3.75 2.97
CA ALA A 71 -3.37 -2.40 3.05
C ALA A 71 -3.28 -1.64 1.70
N THR A 72 -4.33 -0.90 1.36
CA THR A 72 -4.41 -0.11 0.11
C THR A 72 -4.15 1.36 0.36
N ASN A 73 -3.53 2.04 -0.61
CA ASN A 73 -3.37 3.49 -0.63
C ASN A 73 -4.72 4.16 -0.95
N SER A 74 -5.23 4.98 -0.02
CA SER A 74 -6.50 5.67 -0.17
C SER A 74 -6.57 6.67 -1.34
N ASP A 75 -5.41 7.13 -1.83
CA ASP A 75 -5.33 8.02 -2.99
C ASP A 75 -5.52 7.26 -4.31
N VAL A 76 -5.36 5.93 -4.30
CA VAL A 76 -5.54 5.05 -5.46
C VAL A 76 -6.88 4.35 -5.36
N THR A 77 -7.81 4.85 -6.16
CA THR A 77 -9.18 4.33 -6.31
C THR A 77 -9.45 4.11 -7.78
N GLN A 78 -10.49 3.35 -8.12
CA GLN A 78 -10.92 3.17 -9.51
C GLN A 78 -11.14 4.52 -10.23
N ALA A 79 -11.55 5.55 -9.50
CA ALA A 79 -11.76 6.90 -10.03
C ALA A 79 -10.46 7.70 -10.24
N THR A 80 -9.36 7.31 -9.61
CA THR A 80 -8.07 8.01 -9.69
C THR A 80 -7.00 7.27 -10.48
N ILE A 81 -7.21 6.00 -10.86
CA ILE A 81 -6.19 5.19 -11.56
C ILE A 81 -5.59 5.89 -12.79
N SER A 82 -6.39 6.65 -13.55
CA SER A 82 -5.92 7.36 -14.75
C SER A 82 -4.94 8.51 -14.46
N ILE A 83 -4.83 8.94 -13.21
CA ILE A 83 -3.89 9.97 -12.74
C ILE A 83 -2.94 9.47 -11.65
N THR A 84 -3.05 8.19 -11.29
CA THR A 84 -2.17 7.50 -10.33
C THR A 84 -1.46 6.36 -11.03
N ILE A 85 -1.86 5.11 -10.78
CA ILE A 85 -1.15 3.91 -11.23
C ILE A 85 -1.02 3.82 -12.75
N CYS A 86 -1.99 4.32 -13.52
CA CYS A 86 -1.92 4.31 -14.99
C CYS A 86 -1.13 5.50 -15.57
N VAL A 87 -0.36 6.21 -14.74
CA VAL A 87 0.57 7.26 -15.17
C VAL A 87 2.00 6.79 -14.93
N THR A 88 2.81 6.90 -15.98
CA THR A 88 4.22 6.50 -15.93
C THR A 88 4.95 7.13 -14.75
N GLY A 89 5.56 6.30 -13.92
CA GLY A 89 6.41 6.72 -12.81
C GLY A 89 5.68 7.04 -11.50
N TYR A 90 4.37 6.79 -11.40
CA TYR A 90 3.62 7.02 -10.16
C TYR A 90 4.17 6.20 -8.97
N ALA A 91 4.32 4.88 -9.12
CA ALA A 91 4.85 4.05 -8.02
C ALA A 91 6.25 4.49 -7.57
N ALA A 92 7.10 4.93 -8.50
CA ALA A 92 8.43 5.44 -8.16
C ALA A 92 8.38 6.70 -7.29
N GLN A 93 7.38 7.56 -7.48
CA GLN A 93 7.22 8.80 -6.70
C GLN A 93 6.77 8.52 -5.25
N ILE A 94 5.94 7.50 -5.04
CA ILE A 94 5.39 7.19 -3.72
C ILE A 94 6.22 6.17 -2.94
N ARG A 95 7.25 5.58 -3.56
CA ARG A 95 8.09 4.56 -2.94
C ARG A 95 8.74 5.11 -1.65
N PRO A 96 8.68 4.37 -0.52
CA PRO A 96 9.35 4.80 0.70
C PRO A 96 10.86 4.86 0.54
N ALA A 97 11.51 5.60 1.45
CA ALA A 97 12.96 5.62 1.54
C ALA A 97 13.50 4.21 1.88
N ALA A 98 14.60 3.81 1.25
CA ALA A 98 15.23 2.51 1.49
C ALA A 98 15.61 2.30 2.97
N THR A 99 15.93 3.37 3.71
CA THR A 99 16.20 3.31 5.15
C THR A 99 15.01 2.82 5.95
N TYR A 100 13.80 3.29 5.62
CA TYR A 100 12.56 2.83 6.24
C TYR A 100 12.31 1.35 5.93
N MET A 101 12.38 0.97 4.65
CA MET A 101 12.17 -0.41 4.20
C MET A 101 13.16 -1.38 4.88
N ASN A 102 14.44 -1.02 4.93
CA ASN A 102 15.46 -1.84 5.56
C ASN A 102 15.25 -2.00 7.07
N SER A 103 14.83 -0.94 7.77
CA SER A 103 14.53 -1.05 9.20
C SER A 103 13.33 -1.97 9.47
N LEU A 104 12.25 -1.80 8.70
CA LEU A 104 11.04 -2.61 8.84
C LEU A 104 11.32 -4.08 8.55
N LYS A 105 12.10 -4.36 7.50
CA LYS A 105 12.51 -5.73 7.15
C LYS A 105 13.14 -6.47 8.32
N ILE A 106 14.09 -5.85 9.00
CA ILE A 106 14.81 -6.48 10.11
C ILE A 106 13.87 -6.75 11.29
N ASP A 107 12.91 -5.87 11.55
CA ASP A 107 11.89 -6.07 12.59
C ASP A 107 10.91 -7.19 12.22
N GLN A 108 10.39 -7.18 11.00
CA GLN A 108 9.42 -8.18 10.56
C GLN A 108 10.04 -9.55 10.33
N MET A 109 11.32 -9.64 9.91
CA MET A 109 12.04 -10.92 9.86
C MET A 109 12.03 -11.62 11.23
N ARG A 110 12.11 -10.88 12.35
CA ARG A 110 11.93 -11.48 13.69
C ARG A 110 10.50 -11.98 13.91
N ALA A 111 9.50 -11.21 13.49
CA ALA A 111 8.09 -11.57 13.62
C ALA A 111 7.72 -12.82 12.80
N TYR A 112 8.33 -13.00 11.63
CA TYR A 112 8.14 -14.15 10.74
C TYR A 112 9.06 -15.34 11.06
N GLY A 113 9.89 -15.25 12.11
CA GLY A 113 10.77 -16.35 12.53
C GLY A 113 12.07 -16.49 11.72
N TYR A 114 12.40 -15.51 10.88
CA TYR A 114 13.60 -15.47 10.04
C TYR A 114 14.81 -14.82 10.72
N ALA A 115 14.79 -14.67 12.05
CA ALA A 115 15.83 -13.94 12.79
C ALA A 115 17.24 -14.51 12.62
N ALA A 116 17.37 -15.80 12.31
CA ALA A 116 18.64 -16.49 12.08
C ALA A 116 19.08 -16.52 10.60
N GLU A 117 18.26 -15.98 9.70
CA GLU A 117 18.51 -16.02 8.26
C GLU A 117 19.18 -14.74 7.75
N ALA A 118 19.84 -14.82 6.59
CA ALA A 118 20.52 -13.68 6.02
C ALA A 118 19.50 -12.67 5.46
N PRO A 119 19.50 -11.39 5.88
CA PRO A 119 18.57 -10.39 5.35
C PRO A 119 18.67 -10.15 3.84
N GLY A 120 19.77 -10.59 3.21
CA GLY A 120 19.96 -10.52 1.76
C GLY A 120 19.12 -11.55 0.99
N ASP A 121 18.61 -12.59 1.64
CA ASP A 121 17.72 -13.58 1.02
C ASP A 121 16.26 -13.11 0.93
N PHE A 122 15.97 -11.92 1.49
CA PHE A 122 14.65 -11.34 1.61
C PHE A 122 14.59 -9.91 1.06
N GLU A 123 13.48 -9.59 0.41
CA GLU A 123 13.05 -8.25 0.07
C GLU A 123 11.91 -7.81 1.00
N GLU A 124 11.89 -6.53 1.36
CA GLU A 124 10.72 -5.97 2.03
C GLU A 124 9.75 -5.55 0.94
N ASP A 125 8.70 -6.35 0.76
CA ASP A 125 7.86 -6.26 -0.43
C ASP A 125 6.42 -5.89 -0.08
N HIS A 126 5.77 -5.21 -1.02
CA HIS A 126 4.37 -4.83 -0.93
C HIS A 126 3.49 -6.02 -1.32
N LEU A 127 2.61 -6.51 -0.45
CA LEU A 127 1.69 -7.61 -0.78
C LEU A 127 0.76 -7.22 -1.93
N ILE A 128 0.17 -6.02 -1.86
CA ILE A 128 -0.46 -5.34 -2.99
C ILE A 128 0.58 -4.37 -3.56
N ALA A 129 0.98 -4.56 -4.81
CA ALA A 129 1.96 -3.69 -5.46
C ALA A 129 1.54 -2.21 -5.43
N LEU A 130 2.53 -1.30 -5.43
CA LEU A 130 2.28 0.14 -5.57
C LEU A 130 1.55 0.47 -6.88
N GLU A 131 1.84 -0.25 -7.97
CA GLU A 131 1.17 -0.14 -9.28
C GLU A 131 -0.27 -0.69 -9.26
N LEU A 132 -0.68 -1.31 -8.15
CA LEU A 132 -2.05 -1.77 -7.90
C LEU A 132 -2.70 -1.00 -6.74
N GLY A 133 -2.10 0.11 -6.33
CA GLY A 133 -2.62 0.94 -5.25
C GLY A 133 -2.44 0.36 -3.86
N GLY A 134 -1.41 -0.45 -3.63
CA GLY A 134 -0.99 -0.82 -2.29
C GLY A 134 -0.49 0.38 -1.49
N ASP A 135 -0.69 0.36 -0.18
CA ASP A 135 -0.16 1.42 0.69
C ASP A 135 1.38 1.36 0.70
N PRO A 136 2.07 2.51 0.51
CA PRO A 136 3.52 2.52 0.46
C PRO A 136 4.19 2.22 1.79
N ARG A 137 3.58 2.59 2.94
CA ARG A 137 4.23 2.58 4.26
C ARG A 137 3.46 1.86 5.36
N ASP A 138 2.26 1.36 5.11
CA ASP A 138 1.54 0.59 6.12
C ASP A 138 2.20 -0.80 6.26
N PRO A 139 2.70 -1.20 7.45
CA PRO A 139 3.23 -2.55 7.68
C PRO A 139 2.23 -3.66 7.36
N LYS A 140 0.93 -3.38 7.32
CA LYS A 140 -0.10 -4.33 6.89
C LYS A 140 -0.06 -4.64 5.39
N ASN A 141 0.67 -3.87 4.59
CA ASN A 141 0.95 -4.16 3.19
C ASN A 141 2.41 -4.58 2.96
N LEU A 142 3.25 -4.64 3.99
CA LEU A 142 4.67 -4.92 3.87
C LEU A 142 5.05 -6.22 4.59
N TRP A 143 5.90 -7.01 3.97
CA TRP A 143 6.39 -8.25 4.56
C TRP A 143 7.78 -8.64 4.03
N PRO A 144 8.57 -9.41 4.81
CA PRO A 144 9.83 -9.96 4.37
C PRO A 144 9.58 -11.15 3.44
N GLU A 145 9.59 -10.89 2.14
CA GLU A 145 9.40 -11.88 1.09
C GLU A 145 10.74 -12.51 0.69
N ARG A 146 10.78 -13.85 0.55
CA ARG A 146 11.98 -14.53 0.05
C ARG A 146 12.17 -14.24 -1.44
N LEU A 147 13.42 -13.94 -1.81
CA LEU A 147 13.80 -13.73 -3.21
C LEU A 147 13.68 -15.00 -4.07
N THR A 148 13.94 -16.17 -3.45
CA THR A 148 13.99 -17.47 -4.14
C THR A 148 13.23 -18.54 -3.36
N GLY A 149 12.83 -19.65 -4.00
CA GLY A 149 12.17 -20.78 -3.33
C GLY A 149 10.86 -21.30 -3.93
N GLY A 150 10.48 -20.89 -5.14
CA GLY A 150 9.18 -21.20 -5.75
C GLY A 150 8.08 -20.32 -5.15
N SER A 151 7.38 -19.56 -5.99
CA SER A 151 6.54 -18.43 -5.59
C SER A 151 7.33 -17.36 -4.82
N GLY A 152 8.41 -16.84 -5.42
CA GLY A 152 9.19 -15.72 -4.87
C GLY A 152 8.97 -14.40 -5.62
N ALA A 153 9.58 -13.32 -5.12
CA ALA A 153 9.40 -11.94 -5.58
C ALA A 153 9.46 -11.77 -7.12
N LEU A 154 10.39 -12.44 -7.80
CA LEU A 154 10.52 -12.36 -9.27
C LEU A 154 9.30 -12.91 -10.05
N GLN A 155 8.57 -13.87 -9.49
CA GLN A 155 7.33 -14.36 -10.09
C GLN A 155 6.17 -13.42 -9.79
N LYS A 156 6.15 -12.85 -8.58
CA LYS A 156 5.18 -11.85 -8.16
C LYS A 156 5.25 -10.60 -9.03
N ASP A 157 6.45 -10.07 -9.31
CA ASP A 157 6.67 -8.94 -10.22
C ASP A 157 5.97 -9.11 -11.58
N ARG A 158 5.98 -10.32 -12.14
CA ARG A 158 5.34 -10.59 -13.46
C ARG A 158 3.84 -10.43 -13.39
N VAL A 159 3.21 -10.95 -12.34
CA VAL A 159 1.76 -10.89 -12.21
C VAL A 159 1.28 -9.51 -11.77
N GLU A 160 2.10 -8.78 -11.01
CA GLU A 160 1.83 -7.37 -10.68
C GLU A 160 1.78 -6.50 -11.94
N ASN A 161 2.79 -6.63 -12.81
CA ASN A 161 2.83 -5.91 -14.08
C ASN A 161 1.65 -6.30 -14.98
N TRP A 162 1.32 -7.59 -15.08
CA TRP A 162 0.17 -8.04 -15.85
C TRP A 162 -1.16 -7.50 -15.29
N ALA A 163 -1.36 -7.58 -13.98
CA ALA A 163 -2.57 -7.07 -13.34
C ALA A 163 -2.71 -5.55 -13.52
N HIS A 164 -1.60 -4.82 -13.42
CA HIS A 164 -1.54 -3.39 -13.71
C HIS A 164 -2.00 -3.10 -15.14
N ASP A 165 -1.47 -3.84 -16.13
CA ASP A 165 -1.83 -3.67 -17.53
C ASP A 165 -3.31 -4.00 -17.79
N GLU A 166 -3.85 -5.04 -17.16
CA GLU A 166 -5.28 -5.36 -17.24
C GLU A 166 -6.15 -4.29 -16.60
N ILE A 167 -5.73 -3.70 -15.48
CA ILE A 167 -6.45 -2.61 -14.81
C ILE A 167 -6.42 -1.34 -15.66
N CYS A 168 -5.25 -0.94 -16.14
CA CYS A 168 -5.08 0.26 -16.95
C CYS A 168 -5.70 0.14 -18.34
N ALA A 169 -5.86 -1.08 -18.85
CA ALA A 169 -6.66 -1.35 -20.04
C ALA A 169 -8.17 -1.53 -19.77
N GLY A 170 -8.61 -1.45 -18.51
CA GLY A 170 -10.02 -1.61 -18.11
C GLY A 170 -10.56 -3.03 -18.24
N ARG A 171 -9.69 -4.03 -18.39
CA ARG A 171 -10.03 -5.45 -18.44
C ARG A 171 -10.15 -6.10 -17.05
N MET A 172 -9.61 -5.45 -16.02
CA MET A 172 -9.74 -5.82 -14.62
C MET A 172 -10.09 -4.59 -13.77
N MET A 173 -10.95 -4.76 -12.76
CA MET A 173 -11.20 -3.69 -11.78
C MET A 173 -10.06 -3.59 -10.78
N LEU A 174 -9.70 -2.38 -10.34
CA LEU A 174 -8.68 -2.15 -9.30
C LEU A 174 -8.94 -2.99 -8.06
N ALA A 175 -10.17 -2.99 -7.56
CA ALA A 175 -10.56 -3.73 -6.36
C ALA A 175 -10.42 -5.25 -6.53
N ASP A 176 -10.60 -5.78 -7.75
CA ASP A 176 -10.38 -7.19 -8.04
C ASP A 176 -8.89 -7.52 -8.04
N GLY A 177 -8.04 -6.68 -8.64
CA GLY A 177 -6.59 -6.83 -8.58
C GLY A 177 -6.06 -6.80 -7.16
N GLN A 178 -6.46 -5.78 -6.38
CA GLN A 178 -6.08 -5.61 -4.97
C GLN A 178 -6.48 -6.82 -4.11
N ARG A 179 -7.74 -7.28 -4.22
CA ARG A 179 -8.22 -8.45 -3.49
C ARG A 179 -7.43 -9.70 -3.84
N ARG A 180 -7.22 -9.97 -5.14
CA ARG A 180 -6.54 -11.18 -5.60
C ARG A 180 -5.07 -11.21 -5.18
N MET A 181 -4.38 -10.06 -5.20
CA MET A 181 -3.02 -9.93 -4.66
C MET A 181 -2.98 -10.20 -3.16
N ALA A 182 -3.85 -9.57 -2.39
CA ALA A 182 -3.91 -9.70 -0.93
C ALA A 182 -4.31 -11.12 -0.46
N GLU A 183 -5.22 -11.77 -1.17
CA GLU A 183 -5.70 -13.10 -0.81
C GLU A 183 -4.73 -14.20 -1.21
N ASN A 184 -4.33 -14.23 -2.49
CA ASN A 184 -3.44 -15.25 -3.03
C ASN A 184 -2.90 -14.82 -4.41
N TRP A 185 -1.79 -14.08 -4.41
CA TRP A 185 -1.15 -13.64 -5.64
C TRP A 185 -0.65 -14.81 -6.51
N VAL A 186 -0.36 -15.99 -5.93
CA VAL A 186 0.07 -17.20 -6.66
C VAL A 186 -1.07 -17.74 -7.54
N ASP A 187 -2.31 -17.72 -7.04
CA ASP A 187 -3.49 -18.11 -7.85
C ASP A 187 -3.72 -17.13 -9.00
N LEU A 188 -3.50 -15.84 -8.74
CA LEU A 188 -3.56 -14.79 -9.76
C LEU A 188 -2.42 -14.97 -10.80
N TYR A 189 -1.22 -15.39 -10.40
CA TYR A 189 -0.12 -15.75 -11.31
C TYR A 189 -0.49 -16.94 -12.20
N ASN A 190 -1.08 -17.99 -11.64
CA ASN A 190 -1.56 -19.14 -12.42
C ASN A 190 -2.66 -18.74 -13.41
N ALA A 191 -3.58 -17.86 -13.01
CA ALA A 191 -4.60 -17.31 -13.89
C ALA A 191 -4.00 -16.49 -15.05
N MET A 192 -2.97 -15.68 -14.78
CA MET A 192 -2.20 -14.98 -15.80
C MET A 192 -1.58 -15.96 -16.80
N LEU A 193 -0.91 -17.02 -16.32
CA LEU A 193 -0.32 -18.03 -17.22
C LEU A 193 -1.38 -18.68 -18.12
N GLY A 194 -2.56 -18.98 -17.57
CA GLY A 194 -3.70 -19.47 -18.35
C GLY A 194 -4.15 -18.47 -19.43
N ALA A 195 -4.28 -17.19 -19.07
CA ALA A 195 -4.68 -16.13 -19.99
C ALA A 195 -3.67 -15.90 -21.13
N ILE A 196 -2.37 -16.01 -20.85
CA ILE A 196 -1.30 -15.88 -21.85
C ILE A 196 -1.25 -17.11 -22.78
N ALA A 197 -1.48 -18.30 -22.24
CA ALA A 197 -1.44 -19.55 -23.01
C ALA A 197 -2.62 -19.70 -23.99
N THR A 198 -3.74 -19.03 -23.74
CA THR A 198 -4.89 -19.00 -24.66
C THR A 198 -4.91 -17.70 -25.46
N PRO A 199 -4.44 -17.67 -26.73
CA PRO A 199 -4.65 -16.50 -27.57
C PRO A 199 -6.16 -16.34 -27.81
N LYS A 200 -6.77 -15.35 -27.17
CA LYS A 200 -8.18 -14.99 -27.38
C LYS A 200 -8.36 -14.57 -28.85
N PRO A 201 -9.22 -15.23 -29.64
CA PRO A 201 -9.61 -14.69 -30.94
C PRO A 201 -10.31 -13.34 -30.72
N ALA A 202 -9.93 -12.33 -31.52
CA ALA A 202 -10.64 -11.05 -31.55
C ALA A 202 -12.06 -11.27 -32.09
N ILE A 203 -13.00 -11.53 -31.19
CA ILE A 203 -14.43 -11.40 -31.45
C ILE A 203 -14.86 -10.11 -30.74
N ALA A 204 -15.47 -9.22 -31.53
CA ALA A 204 -16.17 -8.01 -31.09
C ALA A 204 -17.10 -8.31 -29.89
N PRO A 205 -17.52 -7.31 -29.09
CA PRO A 205 -18.40 -7.57 -27.96
C PRO A 205 -19.78 -8.03 -28.47
N ALA A 206 -19.97 -9.34 -28.56
CA ALA A 206 -21.28 -9.95 -28.68
C ALA A 206 -21.92 -9.87 -27.29
N VAL A 207 -22.97 -9.04 -27.21
CA VAL A 207 -23.95 -9.02 -26.14
C VAL A 207 -24.56 -10.43 -26.06
N ALA A 208 -24.08 -11.25 -25.12
CA ALA A 208 -24.71 -12.52 -24.80
C ALA A 208 -25.55 -12.33 -23.54
N ALA A 209 -26.87 -12.28 -23.76
CA ALA A 209 -27.89 -12.35 -22.73
C ALA A 209 -27.68 -13.59 -21.86
N SER A 210 -27.59 -13.40 -20.54
CA SER A 210 -27.72 -14.49 -19.58
C SER A 210 -29.21 -14.66 -19.25
N THR A 211 -29.81 -15.70 -19.80
CA THR A 211 -31.12 -16.20 -19.41
C THR A 211 -30.97 -16.93 -18.07
N ALA A 212 -31.35 -16.25 -16.98
CA ALA A 212 -31.53 -16.91 -15.70
C ALA A 212 -32.88 -17.67 -15.67
N PRO A 213 -32.95 -18.82 -15.00
CA PRO A 213 -34.13 -19.67 -14.99
C PRO A 213 -35.28 -19.05 -14.19
N THR A 214 -36.49 -19.35 -14.66
CA THR A 214 -37.76 -19.00 -14.02
C THR A 214 -37.87 -19.66 -12.66
N THR A 215 -37.76 -18.87 -11.60
CA THR A 215 -38.45 -19.15 -10.33
C THR A 215 -39.22 -17.91 -9.93
N SER A 216 -40.54 -18.00 -10.06
CA SER A 216 -41.52 -17.05 -9.58
C SER A 216 -41.33 -16.79 -8.09
N ALA A 217 -41.07 -15.55 -7.74
CA ALA A 217 -41.43 -15.01 -6.44
C ALA A 217 -42.05 -13.63 -6.69
N SER A 218 -43.35 -13.53 -6.43
CA SER A 218 -44.11 -12.28 -6.45
C SER A 218 -43.42 -11.23 -5.59
N ALA A 219 -43.03 -10.12 -6.20
CA ALA A 219 -42.81 -8.87 -5.50
C ALA A 219 -43.38 -7.72 -6.35
N THR A 220 -44.29 -6.98 -5.72
CA THR A 220 -44.98 -5.74 -6.05
C THR A 220 -44.28 -4.83 -7.09
N PRO A 221 -45.02 -4.10 -7.97
CA PRO A 221 -44.40 -3.21 -8.95
C PRO A 221 -43.60 -2.09 -8.26
N SER A 222 -42.28 -2.23 -8.28
CA SER A 222 -41.35 -1.16 -7.92
C SER A 222 -41.33 -0.12 -9.06
N PRO A 223 -41.46 1.19 -8.77
CA PRO A 223 -41.45 2.19 -9.83
C PRO A 223 -40.13 2.14 -10.60
N ALA A 224 -40.21 2.25 -11.93
CA ALA A 224 -39.04 2.27 -12.80
C ALA A 224 -37.98 3.26 -12.27
N PRO A 225 -36.67 2.92 -12.30
CA PRO A 225 -35.65 3.78 -11.75
C PRO A 225 -35.67 5.13 -12.47
N ALA A 226 -36.12 6.17 -11.77
CA ALA A 226 -35.99 7.54 -12.24
C ALA A 226 -34.49 7.89 -12.30
N LEU A 227 -34.08 8.64 -13.33
CA LEU A 227 -32.70 9.11 -13.48
C LEU A 227 -32.22 9.77 -12.17
N SER A 228 -31.23 9.15 -11.53
CA SER A 228 -30.52 9.65 -10.35
C SER A 228 -29.22 10.31 -10.79
N LEU A 229 -28.77 11.34 -10.08
CA LEU A 229 -27.50 12.01 -10.33
C LEU A 229 -26.91 12.53 -9.01
N ALA A 230 -25.69 12.11 -8.68
CA ALA A 230 -24.97 12.54 -7.49
C ALA A 230 -23.51 12.84 -7.84
N ILE A 231 -22.99 14.00 -7.43
CA ILE A 231 -21.56 14.30 -7.56
C ILE A 231 -20.81 13.53 -6.47
N MET A 232 -19.84 12.70 -6.88
CA MET A 232 -19.05 11.87 -5.98
C MET A 232 -17.79 12.58 -5.49
N ALA A 233 -17.20 13.43 -6.33
CA ALA A 233 -16.04 14.24 -5.97
C ALA A 233 -16.00 15.53 -6.78
N SER A 234 -15.53 16.61 -6.14
CA SER A 234 -15.43 17.95 -6.70
C SER A 234 -14.20 18.65 -6.12
N ARG A 235 -13.22 18.96 -6.97
CA ARG A 235 -12.00 19.70 -6.60
C ARG A 235 -11.58 20.58 -7.76
N TYR A 236 -10.81 21.64 -7.52
CA TYR A 236 -10.42 22.52 -8.61
C TYR A 236 -9.65 21.75 -9.70
N GLY A 237 -10.21 21.70 -10.92
CA GLY A 237 -9.68 20.91 -12.03
C GLY A 237 -10.29 19.51 -12.21
N PHE A 238 -11.23 19.08 -11.36
CA PHE A 238 -11.87 17.77 -11.47
C PHE A 238 -13.27 17.69 -10.87
N VAL A 239 -14.16 16.99 -11.57
CA VAL A 239 -15.47 16.59 -11.05
C VAL A 239 -15.84 15.19 -11.51
N SER A 240 -16.49 14.42 -10.64
CA SER A 240 -17.08 13.12 -10.98
C SER A 240 -18.49 12.99 -10.44
N ALA A 241 -19.34 12.24 -11.14
CA ALA A 241 -20.71 11.98 -10.74
C ALA A 241 -21.10 10.53 -11.04
N SER A 242 -22.06 10.02 -10.25
CA SER A 242 -22.77 8.77 -10.47
C SER A 242 -24.19 9.07 -10.92
N THR A 243 -24.65 8.33 -11.92
CA THR A 243 -25.97 8.41 -12.55
C THR A 243 -26.39 7.04 -13.10
N LEU A 244 -27.41 6.97 -13.95
CA LEU A 244 -27.74 5.74 -14.66
C LEU A 244 -26.74 5.48 -15.79
N ALA A 245 -26.32 4.23 -15.93
CA ALA A 245 -25.46 3.80 -17.03
C ALA A 245 -26.05 4.20 -18.39
N GLY A 246 -25.20 4.71 -19.28
CA GLY A 246 -25.62 5.18 -20.60
C GLY A 246 -26.20 6.61 -20.64
N ALA A 247 -26.34 7.30 -19.50
CA ALA A 247 -26.78 8.70 -19.49
C ALA A 247 -25.71 9.61 -20.12
N SER A 248 -26.13 10.55 -20.97
CA SER A 248 -25.26 11.55 -21.57
C SER A 248 -25.14 12.75 -20.64
N CYS A 249 -23.93 13.08 -20.21
CA CYS A 249 -23.68 14.10 -19.21
C CYS A 249 -22.73 15.19 -19.69
N ASN A 250 -22.91 16.42 -19.21
CA ASN A 250 -21.98 17.53 -19.36
C ASN A 250 -21.61 18.09 -17.98
N ALA A 251 -20.40 18.63 -17.87
CA ALA A 251 -19.95 19.32 -16.66
C ALA A 251 -19.56 20.77 -16.97
N GLN A 252 -19.78 21.64 -16.00
CA GLN A 252 -19.33 23.03 -16.00
C GLN A 252 -18.68 23.35 -14.66
N ALA A 253 -17.67 24.21 -14.68
CA ALA A 253 -17.05 24.75 -13.47
C ALA A 253 -17.22 26.27 -13.45
N ARG A 254 -17.97 26.80 -12.47
CA ARG A 254 -18.05 28.22 -12.18
C ARG A 254 -16.95 28.59 -11.18
N LEU A 255 -16.07 29.51 -11.58
CA LEU A 255 -14.95 29.98 -10.76
C LEU A 255 -15.42 30.99 -9.69
N PRO A 256 -14.61 31.29 -8.65
CA PRO A 256 -14.95 32.28 -7.63
C PRO A 256 -15.22 33.70 -8.17
N SER A 257 -14.74 34.00 -9.38
CA SER A 257 -15.06 35.24 -10.10
C SER A 257 -16.48 35.28 -10.68
N GLY A 258 -17.22 34.17 -10.62
CA GLY A 258 -18.52 34.00 -11.27
C GLY A 258 -18.45 33.54 -12.74
N SER A 259 -17.26 33.57 -13.35
CA SER A 259 -17.04 33.14 -14.75
C SER A 259 -17.07 31.61 -14.88
N ILE A 260 -17.53 31.11 -16.03
CA ILE A 260 -17.45 29.68 -16.35
C ILE A 260 -16.05 29.39 -16.92
N SER A 261 -15.42 28.31 -16.44
CA SER A 261 -14.13 27.83 -16.94
C SER A 261 -14.26 27.41 -18.41
N SER A 262 -13.43 27.98 -19.28
CA SER A 262 -13.28 27.59 -20.69
C SER A 262 -12.17 26.57 -20.92
N ALA A 263 -11.60 26.01 -19.84
CA ALA A 263 -10.49 25.08 -19.93
C ALA A 263 -10.87 23.81 -20.71
N GLN A 264 -9.92 23.33 -21.52
CA GLN A 264 -10.06 22.05 -22.20
C GLN A 264 -10.26 20.92 -21.17
N GLY A 265 -11.14 19.97 -21.51
CA GLY A 265 -11.48 18.83 -20.66
C GLY A 265 -12.90 18.84 -20.09
N LEU A 266 -13.59 19.99 -20.09
CA LEU A 266 -15.03 20.09 -19.80
C LEU A 266 -15.94 19.93 -21.04
N ILE A 267 -15.37 19.98 -22.25
CA ILE A 267 -16.13 20.31 -23.50
C ILE A 267 -16.61 19.11 -24.35
N PRO A 268 -16.35 17.83 -24.03
CA PRO A 268 -17.22 16.77 -24.54
C PRO A 268 -18.30 16.39 -23.53
N THR A 269 -19.52 16.24 -24.04
CA THR A 269 -20.55 15.42 -23.39
C THR A 269 -19.99 14.00 -23.27
N LYS A 270 -20.04 13.43 -22.07
CA LYS A 270 -19.57 12.08 -21.79
C LYS A 270 -20.74 11.18 -21.43
N THR A 271 -20.71 9.96 -21.92
CA THR A 271 -21.68 8.93 -21.53
C THR A 271 -21.22 8.27 -20.25
N ALA A 272 -22.12 8.14 -19.28
CA ALA A 272 -21.89 7.38 -18.06
C ALA A 272 -21.62 5.91 -18.39
N ASP A 273 -20.58 5.33 -17.79
CA ASP A 273 -20.16 3.96 -18.05
C ASP A 273 -21.19 2.92 -17.54
N ALA A 274 -20.87 1.62 -17.67
CA ALA A 274 -21.75 0.54 -17.21
C ALA A 274 -22.04 0.58 -15.69
N SER A 275 -21.20 1.24 -14.90
CA SER A 275 -21.41 1.47 -13.47
C SER A 275 -22.22 2.74 -13.18
N GLY A 276 -22.54 3.51 -14.21
CA GLY A 276 -23.20 4.80 -14.07
C GLY A 276 -22.26 5.95 -13.72
N THR A 277 -20.94 5.78 -13.88
CA THR A 277 -19.96 6.81 -13.48
C THR A 277 -19.56 7.69 -14.66
N VAL A 278 -19.36 8.98 -14.39
CA VAL A 278 -18.84 9.95 -15.35
C VAL A 278 -17.92 10.95 -14.65
N SER A 279 -16.83 11.38 -15.31
CA SER A 279 -15.88 12.34 -14.73
C SER A 279 -15.24 13.24 -15.77
N TRP A 280 -14.79 14.42 -15.32
CA TRP A 280 -14.08 15.41 -16.13
C TRP A 280 -12.88 15.92 -15.36
N THR A 281 -11.77 16.04 -16.08
CA THR A 281 -10.56 16.74 -15.63
C THR A 281 -10.35 17.91 -16.56
N TYR A 282 -10.02 19.09 -16.03
CA TYR A 282 -9.82 20.29 -16.84
C TYR A 282 -8.67 21.13 -16.32
N GLY A 283 -8.07 21.92 -17.21
CA GLY A 283 -6.94 22.78 -16.88
C GLY A 283 -7.28 23.79 -15.77
N THR A 284 -6.36 23.93 -14.82
CA THR A 284 -6.43 24.93 -13.75
C THR A 284 -5.36 26.00 -13.97
N SER A 285 -5.58 27.19 -13.42
CA SER A 285 -4.60 28.28 -13.44
C SER A 285 -4.32 28.80 -12.04
N SER A 286 -3.05 28.98 -11.71
CA SER A 286 -2.59 29.64 -10.47
C SER A 286 -2.94 31.12 -10.41
N THR A 287 -3.31 31.74 -11.54
CA THR A 287 -3.81 33.12 -11.59
C THR A 287 -5.31 33.23 -11.29
N THR A 288 -5.98 32.10 -11.07
CA THR A 288 -7.41 32.09 -10.76
C THR A 288 -7.61 32.66 -9.37
N LYS A 289 -8.56 33.59 -9.24
CA LYS A 289 -8.91 34.19 -7.94
C LYS A 289 -9.20 33.08 -6.91
N PRO A 290 -8.51 33.06 -5.76
CA PRO A 290 -8.80 32.12 -4.68
C PRO A 290 -10.23 32.27 -4.17
N GLY A 291 -10.79 31.15 -3.68
CA GLY A 291 -12.13 31.11 -3.11
C GLY A 291 -12.94 29.90 -3.56
N THR A 292 -14.25 29.95 -3.33
CA THR A 292 -15.16 28.83 -3.61
C THR A 292 -15.74 28.92 -5.02
N GLY A 293 -15.47 27.91 -5.85
CA GLY A 293 -16.15 27.67 -7.12
C GLY A 293 -17.22 26.59 -6.98
N THR A 294 -17.99 26.37 -8.05
CA THR A 294 -19.06 25.38 -8.10
C THR A 294 -19.00 24.57 -9.39
N HIS A 295 -18.97 23.24 -9.27
CA HIS A 295 -19.24 22.34 -10.37
C HIS A 295 -20.74 22.13 -10.54
N THR A 296 -21.19 22.10 -11.80
CA THR A 296 -22.53 21.67 -12.20
C THR A 296 -22.36 20.50 -13.17
N VAL A 297 -22.94 19.36 -12.84
CA VAL A 297 -23.07 18.22 -13.75
C VAL A 297 -24.53 18.08 -14.14
N THR A 298 -24.80 17.97 -15.43
CA THR A 298 -26.14 17.75 -15.97
C THR A 298 -26.12 16.48 -16.80
N CYS A 299 -27.03 15.55 -16.53
CA CYS A 299 -27.15 14.26 -17.22
C CYS A 299 -28.53 14.09 -17.83
N MET A 300 -28.58 13.47 -19.00
CA MET A 300 -29.79 13.20 -19.77
C MET A 300 -29.87 11.72 -20.15
N LEU A 301 -31.05 11.12 -19.97
CA LEU A 301 -31.37 9.78 -20.45
C LEU A 301 -32.79 9.80 -21.04
N GLY A 302 -32.91 9.62 -22.36
CA GLY A 302 -34.16 9.85 -23.08
C GLY A 302 -34.60 11.33 -22.98
N ALA A 303 -35.82 11.58 -22.49
CA ALA A 303 -36.37 12.92 -22.29
C ALA A 303 -36.15 13.47 -20.86
N ILE A 304 -35.50 12.70 -19.96
CA ILE A 304 -35.34 13.07 -18.56
C ILE A 304 -33.97 13.71 -18.38
N THR A 305 -33.94 14.90 -17.78
CA THR A 305 -32.72 15.64 -17.45
C THR A 305 -32.62 15.84 -15.94
N ARG A 306 -31.44 15.61 -15.38
CA ARG A 306 -31.10 15.90 -13.97
C ARG A 306 -29.83 16.73 -13.89
N SER A 307 -29.75 17.61 -12.89
CA SER A 307 -28.57 18.41 -12.62
C SER A 307 -28.20 18.33 -11.14
N ALA A 308 -26.91 18.25 -10.84
CA ALA A 308 -26.36 18.28 -9.50
C ALA A 308 -25.21 19.30 -9.43
N ASN A 309 -25.04 19.93 -8.26
CA ASN A 309 -24.00 20.92 -8.03
C ASN A 309 -23.14 20.55 -6.81
N ALA A 310 -21.85 20.83 -6.85
CA ALA A 310 -20.95 20.65 -5.72
C ALA A 310 -19.88 21.76 -5.67
N PRO A 311 -19.51 22.26 -4.48
CA PRO A 311 -18.47 23.27 -4.36
C PRO A 311 -17.07 22.67 -4.59
N PHE A 312 -16.10 23.53 -4.93
CA PHE A 312 -14.67 23.23 -4.87
C PHE A 312 -13.89 24.46 -4.44
N SER A 313 -12.72 24.26 -3.83
CA SER A 313 -11.85 25.36 -3.40
C SER A 313 -10.75 25.61 -4.44
N VAL A 314 -10.61 26.87 -4.85
CA VAL A 314 -9.44 27.38 -5.59
C VAL A 314 -8.44 27.88 -4.54
N PRO A 315 -7.22 27.31 -4.49
CA PRO A 315 -6.18 27.74 -3.56
C PRO A 315 -5.65 29.14 -3.89
#